data_AF-A0A9D5RYA1-F1
#
_entry.id   AF-A0A9D5RYA1-F1
#
_cell.length_a   1.000
_cell.length_b   1.000
_cell.length_c   1.000
_cell.angle_alpha   90.00
_cell.angle_beta   90.00
_cell.angle_gamma   90.00
#
_symmetry.space_group_name_H-M   'P 1'
#
loop_
_entity.id
_entity.type
_entity.pdbx_description
1 polymer ?
#
loop_
_entity_poly.entity_id
_entity_poly.type
_entity_poly.pdbx_seq_one_letter_code
_entity_poly.pdbx_strand_id
1 'polypeptide(L)'
;MKNIMEQILTGQLSSLETNSNAIAKYVTEENILELVNILKGIKEDKLYSSQIHGLYHSEKVLLFAYLIAKHQNLNPVDFQIIIDAALYHDIRRENDFEDPFHGYASALKIGEVVDHEIYQDKTNLELLKAIVDLHSQDDIRERQNFELYELDEKEYERYKVLATILKDADGLDRTRFSEKSMATLDPKFLRLDFSKNLISLSKEINLMYYEVIENNMQEHIVDNSKGGSCFHSISFDFFKLNSILTYGVLSASEIKKQHLNVPRNFEGGNSNNWISVVDASLIKHQYTGFKNFTKHGISFLCEVPEMILPVEGSHKAEAIQKGLPFDKSGHLDEKYVYSKIPVENILCTIVPEEYINTDIRSLTYLYNSLDFDLFVSRIKYYIDRFNEEEIAFYDKEVFTKDIFDELLAKYKMEIDKFIESKKTGDDRKLVENNLTILLNELNKYIQNAMYKYYAKVLNKTGNISVLDVVTHEMSKSGIDYNYICGNAEAIFMFNSINKGSNESEKTF
;
A
#
# COMPACT_ATOMS: atom_id res chain seq x y z
N MET A 1 13.56 3.02 21.40
CA MET A 1 13.66 1.77 20.61
C MET A 1 14.83 1.95 19.67
N LYS A 2 15.70 0.94 19.44
CA LYS A 2 16.84 1.10 18.52
C LYS A 2 16.34 1.22 17.08
N ASN A 3 17.02 2.02 16.26
CA ASN A 3 16.77 2.19 14.83
C ASN A 3 16.77 0.81 14.12
N ILE A 4 15.87 0.57 13.15
CA ILE A 4 15.78 -0.73 12.44
C ILE A 4 17.10 -1.03 11.73
N MET A 5 17.70 -0.05 11.04
CA MET A 5 19.02 -0.22 10.43
C MET A 5 20.09 -0.55 11.47
N GLU A 6 20.07 0.08 12.65
CA GLU A 6 21.01 -0.25 13.74
C GLU A 6 20.83 -1.71 14.19
N GLN A 7 19.60 -2.19 14.31
CA GLN A 7 19.32 -3.59 14.67
C GLN A 7 19.83 -4.57 13.61
N ILE A 8 19.62 -4.24 12.33
CA ILE A 8 20.10 -5.00 11.18
C ILE A 8 21.64 -5.05 11.18
N LEU A 9 22.31 -3.89 11.26
CA LEU A 9 23.76 -3.79 11.20
C LEU A 9 24.46 -4.47 12.38
N THR A 10 23.85 -4.46 13.58
CA THR A 10 24.43 -5.04 14.79
C THR A 10 24.04 -6.50 15.03
N GLY A 11 23.30 -7.12 14.11
CA GLY A 11 22.90 -8.53 14.20
C GLY A 11 21.99 -8.83 15.39
N GLN A 12 21.23 -7.85 15.88
CA GLN A 12 20.35 -8.00 17.06
C GLN A 12 18.99 -8.62 16.72
N LEU A 13 18.75 -8.93 15.45
CA LEU A 13 17.55 -9.63 14.99
C LEU A 13 17.66 -11.14 15.28
N SER A 14 17.29 -11.53 16.50
CA SER A 14 17.39 -12.91 17.01
C SER A 14 16.56 -13.96 16.26
N SER A 15 15.59 -13.56 15.43
CA SER A 15 14.72 -14.48 14.67
C SER A 15 15.20 -14.78 13.24
N LEU A 16 16.36 -14.25 12.82
CA LEU A 16 16.81 -14.29 11.41
C LEU A 16 18.28 -14.76 11.30
N GLU A 17 18.57 -15.96 11.81
CA GLU A 17 19.91 -16.59 11.74
C GLU A 17 20.43 -16.76 10.29
N THR A 18 19.59 -16.60 9.27
CA THR A 18 19.97 -16.74 7.84
C THR A 18 20.38 -15.44 7.14
N ASN A 19 20.00 -14.25 7.63
CA ASN A 19 20.11 -13.00 6.87
C ASN A 19 21.25 -12.05 7.34
N SER A 20 21.81 -12.24 8.54
CA SER A 20 22.94 -11.42 9.05
C SER A 20 24.23 -11.55 8.21
N ASN A 21 24.35 -12.61 7.42
CA ASN A 21 25.51 -12.85 6.54
C ASN A 21 25.54 -11.97 5.28
N ALA A 22 24.42 -11.41 4.83
CA ALA A 22 24.37 -10.70 3.55
C ALA A 22 25.08 -9.36 3.56
N ILE A 23 24.97 -8.63 4.67
CA ILE A 23 25.60 -7.32 4.87
C ILE A 23 27.09 -7.48 5.17
N ALA A 24 27.49 -8.55 5.87
CA ALA A 24 28.88 -8.82 6.28
C ALA A 24 29.87 -8.91 5.09
N LYS A 25 29.39 -9.17 3.87
CA LYS A 25 30.22 -9.12 2.65
C LYS A 25 30.60 -7.69 2.24
N TYR A 26 29.81 -6.70 2.65
CA TYR A 26 29.92 -5.31 2.18
C TYR A 26 30.40 -4.34 3.26
N VAL A 27 30.25 -4.67 4.54
CA VAL A 27 30.67 -3.81 5.66
C VAL A 27 31.60 -4.55 6.62
N THR A 28 32.62 -3.85 7.10
CA THR A 28 33.46 -4.29 8.22
C THR A 28 32.84 -3.87 9.57
N GLU A 29 33.39 -4.35 10.68
CA GLU A 29 33.00 -3.89 12.03
C GLU A 29 33.20 -2.37 12.21
N GLU A 30 34.27 -1.82 11.62
CA GLU A 30 34.52 -0.38 11.62
C GLU A 30 33.45 0.39 10.84
N ASN A 31 33.04 -0.14 9.67
CA ASN A 31 31.96 0.46 8.88
C ASN A 31 30.62 0.44 9.64
N ILE A 32 30.32 -0.65 10.35
CA ILE A 32 29.12 -0.75 11.19
C ILE A 32 29.13 0.33 12.26
N LEU A 33 30.25 0.53 12.96
CA LEU A 33 30.35 1.56 13.99
C LEU A 33 30.16 2.98 13.42
N GLU A 34 30.77 3.27 12.26
CA GLU A 34 30.62 4.54 11.56
C GLU A 34 29.15 4.79 11.17
N LEU A 35 28.49 3.81 10.53
CA LEU A 35 27.08 3.88 10.14
C LEU A 35 26.16 4.07 11.34
N VAL A 36 26.35 3.32 12.42
CA VAL A 36 25.54 3.44 13.64
C VAL A 36 25.67 4.83 14.27
N ASN A 37 26.86 5.43 14.23
CA ASN A 37 27.05 6.80 14.72
C ASN A 37 26.30 7.82 13.85
N ILE A 38 26.33 7.65 12.52
CA ILE A 38 25.56 8.51 11.60
C ILE A 38 24.06 8.37 11.85
N LEU A 39 23.55 7.13 11.95
CA LEU A 39 22.13 6.84 12.20
C LEU A 39 21.62 7.49 13.48
N LYS A 40 22.43 7.54 14.55
CA LYS A 40 22.09 8.20 15.81
C LYS A 40 22.02 9.72 15.73
N GLY A 41 22.67 10.31 14.72
CA GLY A 41 22.70 11.74 14.48
C GLY A 41 21.57 12.25 13.56
N ILE A 42 20.68 11.38 13.08
CA ILE A 42 19.61 11.76 12.16
C ILE A 42 18.66 12.74 12.86
N LYS A 43 18.38 13.86 12.18
CA LYS A 43 17.39 14.87 12.59
C LYS A 43 15.99 14.41 12.13
N GLU A 44 15.43 13.41 12.80
CA GLU A 44 14.17 12.77 12.39
C GLU A 44 13.00 13.75 12.23
N ASP A 45 12.96 14.82 13.04
CA ASP A 45 11.94 15.87 12.97
C ASP A 45 11.97 16.72 11.69
N LYS A 46 13.05 16.58 10.89
CA LYS A 46 13.21 17.24 9.59
C LYS A 46 12.82 16.36 8.42
N LEU A 47 12.68 15.05 8.63
CA LEU A 47 12.36 14.11 7.56
C LEU A 47 10.90 14.19 7.16
N TYR A 48 10.63 13.83 5.90
CA TYR A 48 9.26 13.73 5.42
C TYR A 48 8.51 12.60 6.14
N SER A 49 7.30 12.88 6.59
CA SER A 49 6.49 11.98 7.40
C SER A 49 5.66 11.05 6.50
N SER A 50 6.25 9.95 6.01
CA SER A 50 5.62 8.99 5.08
C SER A 50 6.04 7.52 5.29
N GLN A 51 5.23 6.56 4.80
CA GLN A 51 5.64 5.14 4.69
C GLN A 51 6.67 4.90 3.61
N ILE A 52 6.63 5.70 2.56
CA ILE A 52 7.35 5.44 1.32
C ILE A 52 8.65 6.24 1.30
N HIS A 53 8.61 7.49 1.73
CA HIS A 53 9.72 8.45 1.64
C HIS A 53 10.07 9.08 3.01
N GLY A 54 9.88 8.33 4.10
CA GLY A 54 10.20 8.78 5.46
C GLY A 54 11.49 8.19 6.02
N LEU A 55 11.63 8.15 7.34
CA LEU A 55 12.83 7.68 8.05
C LEU A 55 13.45 6.40 7.46
N TYR A 56 12.65 5.35 7.26
CA TYR A 56 13.15 4.07 6.75
C TYR A 56 13.69 4.16 5.34
N HIS A 57 13.15 5.06 4.51
CA HIS A 57 13.69 5.32 3.19
C HIS A 57 15.07 5.99 3.30
N SER A 58 15.18 7.08 4.07
CA SER A 58 16.45 7.77 4.31
C SER A 58 17.54 6.85 4.87
N GLU A 59 17.21 5.94 5.79
CA GLU A 59 18.16 4.97 6.36
C GLU A 59 18.70 3.99 5.30
N LYS A 60 17.84 3.50 4.41
CA LYS A 60 18.23 2.57 3.34
C LYS A 60 19.04 3.28 2.25
N VAL A 61 18.63 4.49 1.85
CA VAL A 61 19.39 5.31 0.90
C VAL A 61 20.76 5.68 1.49
N LEU A 62 20.83 6.00 2.79
CA LEU A 62 22.10 6.19 3.50
C LEU A 62 23.01 4.97 3.38
N LEU A 63 22.51 3.76 3.66
CA LEU A 63 23.30 2.53 3.54
C LEU A 63 23.88 2.37 2.14
N PHE A 64 23.05 2.50 1.09
CA PHE A 64 23.52 2.32 -0.29
C PHE A 64 24.50 3.42 -0.71
N ALA A 65 24.22 4.67 -0.36
CA ALA A 65 25.11 5.80 -0.63
C ALA A 65 26.47 5.61 0.06
N TYR A 66 26.48 5.18 1.32
CA TYR A 66 27.70 4.86 2.08
C TYR A 66 28.54 3.79 1.37
N LEU A 67 27.92 2.66 0.98
CA LEU A 67 28.60 1.55 0.32
C LEU A 67 29.20 1.97 -1.02
N ILE A 68 28.43 2.69 -1.83
CA ILE A 68 28.89 3.19 -3.13
C ILE A 68 30.01 4.21 -2.95
N ALA A 69 29.90 5.13 -1.99
CA ALA A 69 30.92 6.14 -1.70
C ALA A 69 32.26 5.54 -1.26
N LYS A 70 32.24 4.51 -0.40
CA LYS A 70 33.45 3.77 -0.02
C LYS A 70 34.05 3.04 -1.23
N HIS A 71 33.22 2.39 -2.06
CA HIS A 71 33.69 1.70 -3.26
C HIS A 71 34.36 2.66 -4.27
N GLN A 72 33.82 3.86 -4.41
CA GLN A 72 34.36 4.92 -5.27
C GLN A 72 35.55 5.66 -4.65
N ASN A 73 35.95 5.32 -3.41
CA ASN A 73 37.04 5.95 -2.67
C ASN A 73 36.90 7.49 -2.57
N LEU A 74 35.68 7.97 -2.28
CA LEU A 74 35.45 9.41 -2.10
C LEU A 74 36.35 9.96 -0.98
N ASN A 75 36.82 11.19 -1.17
CA ASN A 75 37.52 11.91 -0.12
C ASN A 75 36.55 12.26 1.04
N PRO A 76 37.05 12.61 2.24
CA PRO A 76 36.19 12.85 3.39
C PRO A 76 35.13 13.95 3.21
N VAL A 77 35.41 14.98 2.40
CA VAL A 77 34.45 16.07 2.14
C VAL A 77 33.29 15.57 1.29
N ASP A 78 33.60 14.88 0.19
CA ASP A 78 32.60 14.31 -0.71
C ASP A 78 31.79 13.19 -0.08
N PHE A 79 32.46 12.40 0.76
CA PHE A 79 31.83 11.40 1.60
C PHE A 79 30.81 12.06 2.55
N GLN A 80 31.15 13.15 3.23
CA GLN A 80 30.19 13.83 4.10
C GLN A 80 29.02 14.42 3.29
N ILE A 81 29.28 15.05 2.13
CA ILE A 81 28.23 15.60 1.26
C ILE A 81 27.21 14.53 0.86
N ILE A 82 27.67 13.35 0.45
CA ILE A 82 26.75 12.31 -0.01
C ILE A 82 25.95 11.68 1.13
N ILE A 83 26.52 11.60 2.34
CA ILE A 83 25.82 11.11 3.54
C ILE A 83 24.67 12.06 3.90
N ASP A 84 24.92 13.37 3.95
CA ASP A 84 23.89 14.36 4.25
C ASP A 84 22.83 14.44 3.13
N ALA A 85 23.25 14.32 1.85
CA ALA A 85 22.31 14.26 0.73
C ALA A 85 21.39 13.03 0.83
N ALA A 86 21.96 11.85 1.09
CA ALA A 86 21.19 10.61 1.21
C ALA A 86 20.13 10.69 2.32
N LEU A 87 20.47 11.29 3.46
CA LEU A 87 19.55 11.45 4.59
C LEU A 87 18.42 12.44 4.29
N TYR A 88 18.74 13.57 3.64
CA TYR A 88 17.88 14.74 3.61
C TYR A 88 17.40 15.16 2.21
N HIS A 89 17.58 14.34 1.17
CA HIS A 89 17.14 14.71 -0.20
C HIS A 89 15.62 14.92 -0.34
N ASP A 90 14.81 14.27 0.51
CA ASP A 90 13.35 14.23 0.42
C ASP A 90 12.61 15.12 1.45
N ILE A 91 13.32 15.95 2.22
CA ILE A 91 12.79 16.72 3.38
C ILE A 91 11.66 17.71 3.05
N ARG A 92 11.43 18.03 1.77
CA ARG A 92 10.38 18.95 1.32
C ARG A 92 9.32 18.30 0.44
N ARG A 93 9.19 16.97 0.44
CA ARG A 93 8.01 16.32 -0.12
C ARG A 93 6.73 16.80 0.55
N GLU A 94 5.68 16.99 -0.24
CA GLU A 94 4.32 17.30 0.24
C GLU A 94 3.40 16.08 0.21
N ASN A 95 3.71 15.11 -0.67
CA ASN A 95 2.98 13.86 -0.87
C ASN A 95 3.93 12.76 -1.41
N ASP A 96 3.41 11.54 -1.54
CA ASP A 96 4.14 10.37 -2.04
C ASP A 96 4.03 10.17 -3.57
N PHE A 97 3.41 11.09 -4.30
CA PHE A 97 3.33 11.00 -5.75
C PHE A 97 4.69 11.35 -6.39
N GLU A 98 4.82 10.96 -7.66
CA GLU A 98 5.92 11.41 -8.51
C GLU A 98 5.79 12.93 -8.70
N ASP A 99 6.84 13.65 -8.32
CA ASP A 99 6.92 15.11 -8.40
C ASP A 99 8.34 15.48 -8.81
N PRO A 100 8.59 16.08 -9.99
CA PRO A 100 9.96 16.44 -10.35
C PRO A 100 10.53 17.60 -9.52
N PHE A 101 9.72 18.32 -8.74
CA PHE A 101 10.12 19.54 -8.02
C PHE A 101 10.47 19.34 -6.54
N HIS A 102 10.24 18.16 -5.96
CA HIS A 102 10.57 17.95 -4.54
C HIS A 102 12.06 18.08 -4.26
N GLY A 103 12.94 17.65 -5.18
CA GLY A 103 14.38 17.87 -5.08
C GLY A 103 14.75 19.34 -4.97
N TYR A 104 14.22 20.18 -5.86
CA TYR A 104 14.41 21.64 -5.81
C TYR A 104 13.95 22.23 -4.47
N ALA A 105 12.75 21.83 -4.02
CA ALA A 105 12.22 22.28 -2.74
C ALA A 105 13.13 21.88 -1.58
N SER A 106 13.63 20.64 -1.58
CA SER A 106 14.57 20.12 -0.57
C SER A 106 15.89 20.87 -0.60
N ALA A 107 16.44 21.15 -1.78
CA ALA A 107 17.66 21.92 -1.97
C ALA A 107 17.57 23.33 -1.38
N LEU A 108 16.41 23.99 -1.48
CA LEU A 108 16.20 25.31 -0.85
C LEU A 108 16.27 25.27 0.68
N LYS A 109 16.00 24.11 1.31
CA LYS A 109 15.90 23.98 2.77
C LYS A 109 17.07 23.25 3.43
N ILE A 110 17.79 22.41 2.67
CA ILE A 110 18.79 21.51 3.24
C ILE A 110 19.91 22.22 3.98
N GLY A 111 20.28 23.43 3.55
CA GLY A 111 21.29 24.26 4.23
C GLY A 111 20.92 24.71 5.65
N GLU A 112 19.64 24.64 6.03
CA GLU A 112 19.19 24.89 7.42
C GLU A 112 19.20 23.61 8.27
N VAL A 113 19.33 22.45 7.63
CA VAL A 113 19.32 21.13 8.29
C VAL A 113 20.74 20.66 8.55
N VAL A 114 21.65 20.81 7.59
CA VAL A 114 23.05 20.39 7.73
C VAL A 114 23.87 21.40 8.53
N ASP A 115 24.75 20.89 9.40
CA ASP A 115 25.57 21.71 10.31
C ASP A 115 27.06 21.29 10.35
N HIS A 116 27.48 20.39 9.46
CA HIS A 116 28.88 20.01 9.35
C HIS A 116 29.76 21.19 8.88
N GLU A 117 30.98 21.30 9.42
CA GLU A 117 31.88 22.43 9.15
C GLU A 117 32.29 22.59 7.68
N ILE A 118 32.19 21.52 6.88
CA ILE A 118 32.52 21.53 5.45
C ILE A 118 31.62 22.48 4.66
N TYR A 119 30.43 22.80 5.17
CA TYR A 119 29.47 23.70 4.53
C TYR A 119 29.74 25.17 4.80
N GLN A 120 30.76 25.50 5.58
CA GLN A 120 31.32 26.86 5.60
C GLN A 120 31.93 27.24 4.25
N ASP A 121 32.37 26.25 3.48
CA ASP A 121 32.70 26.41 2.07
C ASP A 121 31.40 26.44 1.23
N LYS A 122 31.15 27.59 0.59
CA LYS A 122 29.99 27.80 -0.27
C LYS A 122 29.92 26.76 -1.38
N THR A 123 31.04 26.35 -1.96
CA THR A 123 31.07 25.37 -3.06
C THR A 123 30.53 24.02 -2.60
N ASN A 124 30.86 23.56 -1.39
CA ASN A 124 30.35 22.30 -0.86
C ASN A 124 28.84 22.36 -0.58
N LEU A 125 28.35 23.49 -0.06
CA LEU A 125 26.93 23.69 0.18
C LEU A 125 26.13 23.74 -1.13
N GLU A 126 26.62 24.46 -2.15
CA GLU A 126 25.96 24.52 -3.45
C GLU A 126 26.02 23.17 -4.19
N LEU A 127 27.10 22.39 -4.03
CA LEU A 127 27.15 21.01 -4.53
C LEU A 127 26.09 20.12 -3.89
N LEU A 128 25.95 20.17 -2.56
CA LEU A 128 24.90 19.44 -1.85
C LEU A 128 23.50 19.80 -2.39
N LYS A 129 23.23 21.09 -2.54
CA LYS A 129 21.94 21.56 -3.07
C LYS A 129 21.72 21.10 -4.51
N ALA A 130 22.73 21.21 -5.37
CA ALA A 130 22.63 20.82 -6.77
C ALA A 130 22.30 19.33 -6.93
N ILE A 131 23.01 18.44 -6.22
CA ILE A 131 22.74 17.00 -6.33
C ILE A 131 21.38 16.62 -5.74
N VAL A 132 20.96 17.29 -4.66
CA VAL A 132 19.62 17.11 -4.07
C VAL A 132 18.54 17.67 -4.98
N ASP A 133 18.80 18.69 -5.78
CA ASP A 133 17.83 19.13 -6.78
C ASP A 133 17.75 18.15 -7.95
N LEU A 134 18.90 17.69 -8.45
CA LEU A 134 18.93 16.79 -9.60
C LEU A 134 18.29 15.42 -9.31
N HIS A 135 18.30 14.92 -8.08
CA HIS A 135 17.90 13.54 -7.79
C HIS A 135 16.47 13.22 -8.28
N SER A 136 15.56 14.19 -8.23
CA SER A 136 14.17 14.06 -8.68
C SER A 136 13.94 14.37 -10.16
N GLN A 137 14.98 14.76 -10.90
CA GLN A 137 14.89 15.19 -12.30
C GLN A 137 15.43 14.14 -13.28
N ASP A 138 15.07 14.26 -14.56
CA ASP A 138 15.65 13.45 -15.63
C ASP A 138 17.14 13.75 -15.83
N ASP A 139 17.94 12.75 -16.20
CA ASP A 139 19.38 12.88 -16.46
C ASP A 139 19.67 13.90 -17.56
N ILE A 140 18.75 14.15 -18.50
CA ILE A 140 18.92 15.21 -19.52
C ILE A 140 19.02 16.62 -18.92
N ARG A 141 18.58 16.81 -17.66
CA ARG A 141 18.67 18.08 -16.93
C ARG A 141 20.00 18.25 -16.20
N GLU A 142 20.88 17.24 -16.16
CA GLU A 142 22.12 17.25 -15.37
C GLU A 142 22.93 18.54 -15.55
N ARG A 143 23.21 18.92 -16.81
CA ARG A 143 23.99 20.10 -17.13
C ARG A 143 23.26 21.40 -16.79
N GLN A 144 21.97 21.47 -17.10
CA GLN A 144 21.14 22.64 -16.80
C GLN A 144 21.04 22.87 -15.29
N ASN A 145 20.89 21.81 -14.51
CA ASN A 145 20.86 21.86 -13.05
C ASN A 145 22.19 22.38 -12.49
N PHE A 146 23.32 21.83 -12.94
CA PHE A 146 24.65 22.28 -12.51
C PHE A 146 24.84 23.80 -12.70
N GLU A 147 24.42 24.32 -13.86
CA GLU A 147 24.53 25.75 -14.18
C GLU A 147 23.65 26.65 -13.29
N LEU A 148 22.57 26.14 -12.69
CA LEU A 148 21.69 26.90 -11.79
C LEU A 148 22.33 27.23 -10.44
N TYR A 149 23.28 26.41 -9.98
CA TYR A 149 23.91 26.53 -8.65
C TYR A 149 25.22 27.33 -8.66
N GLU A 150 25.51 28.04 -9.75
CA GLU A 150 26.69 28.91 -9.90
C GLU A 150 28.03 28.23 -9.53
N LEU A 151 28.13 26.92 -9.77
CA LEU A 151 29.35 26.14 -9.49
C LEU A 151 30.42 26.42 -10.57
N ASP A 152 31.68 26.47 -10.15
CA ASP A 152 32.82 26.55 -11.07
C ASP A 152 32.84 25.29 -11.97
N GLU A 153 33.12 25.45 -13.27
CA GLU A 153 33.19 24.34 -14.23
C GLU A 153 34.09 23.18 -13.79
N LYS A 154 35.16 23.46 -13.03
CA LYS A 154 36.08 22.45 -12.48
C LYS A 154 35.38 21.46 -11.53
N GLU A 155 34.25 21.85 -10.93
CA GLU A 155 33.46 21.02 -10.02
C GLU A 155 32.47 20.11 -10.76
N TYR A 156 32.33 20.23 -12.09
CA TYR A 156 31.33 19.49 -12.85
C TYR A 156 31.48 17.96 -12.72
N GLU A 157 32.71 17.45 -12.81
CA GLU A 157 32.96 16.01 -12.64
C GLU A 157 32.66 15.55 -11.20
N ARG A 158 33.01 16.37 -10.21
CA ARG A 158 32.72 16.10 -8.79
C ARG A 158 31.21 16.05 -8.54
N TYR A 159 30.47 17.04 -9.05
CA TYR A 159 29.01 17.08 -9.03
C TYR A 159 28.40 15.83 -9.68
N LYS A 160 28.88 15.45 -10.87
CA LYS A 160 28.35 14.32 -11.62
C LYS A 160 28.52 13.00 -10.87
N VAL A 161 29.68 12.77 -10.26
CA VAL A 161 29.93 11.59 -9.43
C VAL A 161 28.96 11.56 -8.26
N LEU A 162 28.83 12.66 -7.50
CA LEU A 162 27.95 12.72 -6.34
C LEU A 162 26.46 12.56 -6.70
N ALA A 163 26.00 13.24 -7.75
CA ALA A 163 24.63 13.12 -8.26
C ALA A 163 24.31 11.69 -8.71
N THR A 164 25.27 11.04 -9.37
CA THR A 164 25.15 9.64 -9.79
C THR A 164 24.99 8.71 -8.58
N ILE A 165 25.79 8.90 -7.54
CA ILE A 165 25.72 8.07 -6.33
C ILE A 165 24.37 8.24 -5.63
N LEU A 166 23.89 9.48 -5.49
CA LEU A 166 22.61 9.76 -4.84
C LEU A 166 21.44 9.10 -5.59
N LYS A 167 21.37 9.28 -6.92
CA LYS A 167 20.31 8.68 -7.74
C LYS A 167 20.33 7.17 -7.73
N ASP A 168 21.52 6.55 -7.78
CA ASP A 168 21.64 5.11 -7.72
C ASP A 168 21.25 4.55 -6.34
N ALA A 169 21.62 5.24 -5.25
CA ALA A 169 21.27 4.87 -3.89
C ALA A 169 19.75 4.98 -3.64
N ASP A 170 19.12 6.07 -4.09
CA ASP A 170 17.67 6.25 -4.06
C ASP A 170 16.95 5.17 -4.90
N GLY A 171 17.43 4.96 -6.13
CA GLY A 171 16.93 3.94 -7.04
C GLY A 171 16.99 2.53 -6.44
N LEU A 172 18.07 2.19 -5.73
CA LEU A 172 18.20 0.88 -5.09
C LEU A 172 17.09 0.64 -4.07
N ASP A 173 16.63 1.63 -3.32
CA ASP A 173 15.54 1.42 -2.35
C ASP A 173 14.20 1.06 -3.02
N ARG A 174 14.06 1.28 -4.32
CA ARG A 174 12.83 0.95 -5.09
C ARG A 174 12.60 -0.57 -5.25
N THR A 175 13.53 -1.42 -4.82
CA THR A 175 13.27 -2.87 -4.73
C THR A 175 12.20 -3.23 -3.68
N ARG A 176 11.83 -2.28 -2.81
CA ARG A 176 10.72 -2.42 -1.85
C ARG A 176 9.34 -2.50 -2.51
N PHE A 177 9.20 -1.98 -3.72
CA PHE A 177 7.92 -2.01 -4.43
C PHE A 177 7.68 -3.39 -5.07
N SER A 178 6.41 -3.78 -5.17
CA SER A 178 6.05 -5.05 -5.80
C SER A 178 6.42 -5.05 -7.28
N GLU A 179 6.87 -6.17 -7.84
CA GLU A 179 7.29 -6.29 -9.26
C GLU A 179 6.25 -5.82 -10.30
N LYS A 180 4.98 -5.73 -9.93
CA LYS A 180 3.88 -5.23 -10.77
C LYS A 180 3.71 -3.71 -10.75
N SER A 181 4.43 -3.00 -9.88
CA SER A 181 4.34 -1.55 -9.72
C SER A 181 5.26 -0.87 -10.74
N MET A 182 4.77 0.22 -11.34
CA MET A 182 5.60 1.13 -12.14
C MET A 182 6.71 1.79 -11.30
N ALA A 183 6.58 1.78 -9.96
CA ALA A 183 7.58 2.30 -9.05
C ALA A 183 8.76 1.34 -8.80
N THR A 184 8.66 0.08 -9.21
CA THR A 184 9.73 -0.91 -9.01
C THR A 184 11.04 -0.45 -9.63
N LEU A 185 12.17 -0.80 -9.02
CA LEU A 185 13.49 -0.60 -9.61
C LEU A 185 13.55 -1.19 -11.04
N ASP A 186 13.84 -0.35 -12.02
CA ASP A 186 14.37 -0.80 -13.33
C ASP A 186 15.91 -0.67 -13.30
N PRO A 187 16.65 -1.80 -13.32
CA PRO A 187 18.11 -1.80 -13.26
C PRO A 187 18.81 -0.95 -14.33
N LYS A 188 18.14 -0.59 -15.43
CA LYS A 188 18.70 0.29 -16.47
C LYS A 188 18.94 1.72 -15.99
N PHE A 189 18.23 2.15 -14.94
CA PHE A 189 18.44 3.47 -14.33
C PHE A 189 19.57 3.48 -13.30
N LEU A 190 20.18 2.34 -12.98
CA LEU A 190 21.41 2.30 -12.18
C LEU A 190 22.62 2.58 -13.07
N ARG A 191 23.32 3.66 -12.77
CA ARG A 191 24.40 4.22 -13.58
C ARG A 191 25.72 3.50 -13.34
N LEU A 192 26.00 3.09 -12.10
CA LEU A 192 27.23 2.42 -11.73
C LEU A 192 27.07 0.90 -11.74
N ASP A 193 28.10 0.19 -12.22
CA ASP A 193 28.12 -1.26 -12.19
C ASP A 193 28.15 -1.81 -10.75
N PHE A 194 28.78 -1.09 -9.82
CA PHE A 194 28.74 -1.46 -8.41
C PHE A 194 27.31 -1.37 -7.85
N SER A 195 26.53 -0.35 -8.21
CA SER A 195 25.12 -0.24 -7.80
C SER A 195 24.30 -1.45 -8.27
N LYS A 196 24.52 -1.93 -9.49
CA LYS A 196 23.85 -3.14 -10.00
C LYS A 196 24.19 -4.39 -9.17
N ASN A 197 25.41 -4.48 -8.64
CA ASN A 197 25.83 -5.57 -7.74
C ASN A 197 25.18 -5.48 -6.34
N LEU A 198 24.56 -4.35 -5.99
CA LEU A 198 23.84 -4.16 -4.73
C LEU A 198 22.35 -4.51 -4.82
N ILE A 199 21.81 -4.86 -5.99
CA ILE A 199 20.36 -5.16 -6.15
C ILE A 199 19.91 -6.30 -5.23
N SER A 200 20.68 -7.38 -5.15
CA SER A 200 20.34 -8.52 -4.27
C SER A 200 20.37 -8.12 -2.80
N LEU A 201 21.39 -7.36 -2.38
CA LEU A 201 21.47 -6.81 -1.02
C LEU A 201 20.28 -5.90 -0.74
N SER A 202 19.90 -5.06 -1.69
CA SER A 202 18.77 -4.14 -1.53
C SER A 202 17.45 -4.87 -1.29
N LYS A 203 17.18 -5.93 -2.05
CA LYS A 203 16.00 -6.78 -1.83
C LYS A 203 15.97 -7.37 -0.42
N GLU A 204 17.13 -7.81 0.06
CA GLU A 204 17.26 -8.42 1.38
C GLU A 204 17.11 -7.41 2.52
N ILE A 205 17.73 -6.23 2.41
CA ILE A 205 17.51 -5.12 3.35
C ILE A 205 16.03 -4.75 3.42
N ASN A 206 15.35 -4.63 2.28
CA ASN A 206 13.93 -4.32 2.24
C ASN A 206 13.07 -5.41 2.86
N LEU A 207 13.44 -6.68 2.70
CA LEU A 207 12.78 -7.80 3.37
C LEU A 207 12.96 -7.74 4.88
N MET A 208 14.18 -7.49 5.37
CA MET A 208 14.46 -7.34 6.81
C MET A 208 13.64 -6.20 7.43
N TYR A 209 13.54 -5.05 6.75
CA TYR A 209 12.68 -3.94 7.22
C TYR A 209 11.22 -4.38 7.33
N TYR A 210 10.70 -5.06 6.31
CA TYR A 210 9.34 -5.57 6.32
C TYR A 210 9.10 -6.52 7.50
N GLU A 211 10.01 -7.46 7.75
CA GLU A 211 9.93 -8.43 8.85
C GLU A 211 10.00 -7.76 10.23
N VAL A 212 10.88 -6.78 10.43
CA VAL A 212 10.97 -6.04 11.71
C VAL A 212 9.71 -5.23 11.97
N ILE A 213 9.20 -4.53 10.95
CA ILE A 213 7.94 -3.79 11.07
C ILE A 213 6.80 -4.77 11.41
N GLU A 214 6.76 -5.94 10.76
CA GLU A 214 5.79 -7.00 11.03
C GLU A 214 5.85 -7.55 12.46
N ASN A 215 7.04 -7.74 13.02
CA ASN A 215 7.21 -8.17 14.40
C ASN A 215 6.79 -7.08 15.40
N ASN A 216 7.22 -5.82 15.18
CA ASN A 216 6.83 -4.69 16.02
C ASN A 216 5.30 -4.50 16.05
N MET A 217 4.62 -4.76 14.93
CA MET A 217 3.16 -4.77 14.88
C MET A 217 2.56 -5.78 15.85
N GLN A 218 3.02 -7.03 15.82
CA GLN A 218 2.49 -8.12 16.65
C GLN A 218 2.59 -7.82 18.14
N GLU A 219 3.69 -7.22 18.58
CA GLU A 219 3.85 -6.82 19.99
C GLU A 219 2.83 -5.75 20.40
N HIS A 220 2.62 -4.71 19.58
CA HIS A 220 1.70 -3.62 19.91
C HIS A 220 0.21 -4.01 19.88
N ILE A 221 -0.16 -5.01 19.09
CA ILE A 221 -1.53 -5.53 18.98
C ILE A 221 -2.03 -6.05 20.34
N VAL A 222 -1.18 -6.79 21.06
CA VAL A 222 -1.52 -7.46 22.32
C VAL A 222 -1.84 -6.47 23.44
N ASP A 223 -1.18 -5.31 23.47
CA ASP A 223 -1.28 -4.36 24.58
C ASP A 223 -2.53 -3.45 24.55
N ASN A 224 -3.21 -3.30 23.40
CA ASN A 224 -4.21 -2.24 23.19
C ASN A 224 -5.58 -2.72 22.65
N SER A 225 -5.81 -4.03 22.56
CA SER A 225 -6.98 -4.57 21.88
C SER A 225 -8.14 -4.93 22.83
N LYS A 226 -9.36 -4.86 22.30
CA LYS A 226 -10.56 -5.47 22.89
C LYS A 226 -11.32 -6.24 21.84
N GLY A 227 -11.72 -7.47 22.15
CA GLY A 227 -12.57 -8.27 21.28
C GLY A 227 -14.03 -7.87 21.31
N GLY A 228 -14.82 -8.56 20.50
CA GLY A 228 -16.27 -8.43 20.43
C GLY A 228 -16.80 -8.64 19.01
N SER A 229 -18.09 -8.37 18.85
CA SER A 229 -18.75 -8.49 17.55
C SER A 229 -18.39 -7.32 16.63
N CYS A 230 -18.14 -7.62 15.36
CA CYS A 230 -17.84 -6.61 14.35
C CYS A 230 -18.44 -7.00 12.99
N PHE A 231 -18.58 -6.01 12.10
CA PHE A 231 -19.03 -6.22 10.74
C PHE A 231 -17.88 -6.04 9.75
N HIS A 232 -17.79 -6.94 8.77
CA HIS A 232 -16.94 -6.79 7.60
C HIS A 232 -17.80 -6.76 6.34
N SER A 233 -17.56 -5.84 5.39
CA SER A 233 -18.35 -5.71 4.16
C SER A 233 -17.49 -5.94 2.93
N ILE A 234 -18.06 -6.63 1.93
CA ILE A 234 -17.42 -6.88 0.64
C ILE A 234 -18.13 -6.15 -0.51
N SER A 235 -19.05 -5.22 -0.19
CA SER A 235 -19.92 -4.60 -1.19
C SER A 235 -20.65 -5.69 -2.00
N PHE A 236 -20.62 -5.63 -3.34
CA PHE A 236 -21.22 -6.64 -4.22
C PHE A 236 -20.18 -7.46 -4.99
N ASP A 237 -18.97 -7.62 -4.44
CA ASP A 237 -17.96 -8.52 -5.03
C ASP A 237 -18.26 -9.97 -4.66
N PHE A 238 -19.23 -10.56 -5.37
CA PHE A 238 -19.74 -11.90 -5.12
C PHE A 238 -18.65 -12.98 -5.18
N PHE A 239 -17.59 -12.78 -5.99
CA PHE A 239 -16.48 -13.73 -6.12
C PHE A 239 -15.69 -13.91 -4.81
N LYS A 240 -15.76 -12.94 -3.89
CA LYS A 240 -15.13 -13.04 -2.57
C LYS A 240 -15.89 -13.94 -1.60
N LEU A 241 -17.19 -14.15 -1.81
CA LEU A 241 -18.05 -14.82 -0.82
C LEU A 241 -17.54 -16.24 -0.54
N ASN A 242 -17.35 -17.06 -1.58
CA ASN A 242 -16.84 -18.42 -1.39
C ASN A 242 -15.43 -18.46 -0.77
N SER A 243 -14.56 -17.51 -1.15
CA SER A 243 -13.22 -17.37 -0.55
C SER A 243 -13.28 -17.10 0.95
N ILE A 244 -14.12 -16.14 1.37
CA ILE A 244 -14.30 -15.79 2.78
C ILE A 244 -14.87 -16.96 3.58
N LEU A 245 -15.83 -17.67 3.01
CA LEU A 245 -16.43 -18.83 3.66
C LEU A 245 -15.47 -20.03 3.71
N THR A 246 -14.49 -20.12 2.80
CA THR A 246 -13.51 -21.22 2.79
C THR A 246 -12.31 -20.93 3.69
N TYR A 247 -11.79 -19.70 3.68
CA TYR A 247 -10.50 -19.35 4.30
C TYR A 247 -10.60 -18.29 5.40
N GLY A 248 -11.75 -17.66 5.57
CA GLY A 248 -11.98 -16.55 6.48
C GLY A 248 -11.76 -15.20 5.80
N VAL A 249 -11.91 -14.11 6.54
CA VAL A 249 -11.50 -12.78 6.05
C VAL A 249 -10.00 -12.67 6.26
N LEU A 250 -9.23 -12.57 5.17
CA LEU A 250 -7.76 -12.55 5.23
C LEU A 250 -7.23 -11.19 4.81
N SER A 251 -6.18 -10.74 5.48
CA SER A 251 -5.35 -9.64 5.03
C SER A 251 -4.59 -10.04 3.75
N ALA A 252 -4.06 -9.05 3.02
CA ALA A 252 -3.28 -9.32 1.81
C ALA A 252 -1.96 -10.06 2.13
N SER A 253 -1.35 -9.79 3.27
CA SER A 253 -0.16 -10.51 3.74
C SER A 253 -0.47 -11.96 4.08
N GLU A 254 -1.60 -12.23 4.74
CA GLU A 254 -1.99 -13.59 5.12
C GLU A 254 -2.31 -14.44 3.89
N ILE A 255 -2.96 -13.88 2.87
CA ILE A 255 -3.16 -14.54 1.56
C ILE A 255 -1.80 -14.93 0.95
N LYS A 256 -0.82 -14.02 0.97
CA LYS A 256 0.53 -14.27 0.43
C LYS A 256 1.26 -15.34 1.23
N LYS A 257 1.19 -15.28 2.56
CA LYS A 257 1.80 -16.22 3.50
C LYS A 257 1.26 -17.64 3.32
N GLN A 258 -0.03 -17.78 3.05
CA GLN A 258 -0.68 -19.05 2.79
C GLN A 258 -0.58 -19.51 1.32
N HIS A 259 0.08 -18.72 0.45
CA HIS A 259 0.20 -18.99 -1.00
C HIS A 259 -1.14 -19.22 -1.70
N LEU A 260 -2.19 -18.52 -1.25
CA LEU A 260 -3.54 -18.68 -1.80
C LEU A 260 -3.74 -17.84 -3.05
N ASN A 261 -4.33 -18.44 -4.08
CA ASN A 261 -4.81 -17.73 -5.27
C ASN A 261 -6.29 -17.38 -5.13
N VAL A 262 -6.60 -16.48 -4.19
CA VAL A 262 -7.97 -16.06 -3.87
C VAL A 262 -8.15 -14.55 -4.04
N PRO A 263 -9.39 -14.05 -4.23
CA PRO A 263 -9.67 -12.62 -4.18
C PRO A 263 -9.20 -12.00 -2.85
N ARG A 264 -8.79 -10.72 -2.88
CA ARG A 264 -8.52 -9.96 -1.65
C ARG A 264 -9.82 -9.66 -0.92
N ASN A 265 -9.95 -10.03 0.35
CA ASN A 265 -11.26 -10.01 1.04
C ASN A 265 -11.79 -8.60 1.32
N PHE A 266 -10.97 -7.61 1.69
CA PHE A 266 -11.14 -6.15 1.50
C PHE A 266 -10.00 -5.51 2.30
N GLU A 267 -9.27 -4.55 1.71
CA GLU A 267 -8.14 -3.92 2.39
C GLU A 267 -8.64 -2.65 3.09
N GLY A 268 -8.42 -2.57 4.40
CA GLY A 268 -8.80 -1.41 5.20
C GLY A 268 -7.89 -0.21 4.99
N GLY A 269 -7.43 0.05 3.77
CA GLY A 269 -6.45 1.09 3.40
C GLY A 269 -5.12 1.07 4.16
N ASN A 270 -4.97 0.33 5.26
CA ASN A 270 -3.96 0.53 6.28
C ASN A 270 -2.78 -0.43 6.14
N SER A 271 -2.32 -0.70 4.91
CA SER A 271 -1.33 -1.72 4.54
C SER A 271 -1.89 -3.14 4.49
N ASN A 272 -1.04 -4.06 4.01
CA ASN A 272 -1.39 -5.44 3.69
C ASN A 272 -1.79 -6.32 4.89
N ASN A 273 -1.63 -5.84 6.13
CA ASN A 273 -1.82 -6.65 7.34
C ASN A 273 -3.18 -6.46 8.02
N TRP A 274 -3.96 -5.46 7.61
CA TRP A 274 -5.11 -5.01 8.38
C TRP A 274 -6.43 -5.24 7.64
N ILE A 275 -7.39 -5.79 8.37
CA ILE A 275 -8.76 -5.98 7.93
C ILE A 275 -9.60 -4.89 8.59
N SER A 276 -10.20 -4.02 7.78
CA SER A 276 -11.16 -3.03 8.28
C SER A 276 -12.46 -3.72 8.70
N VAL A 277 -12.95 -3.35 9.87
CA VAL A 277 -14.22 -3.80 10.42
C VAL A 277 -14.95 -2.63 11.08
N VAL A 278 -16.27 -2.77 11.23
CA VAL A 278 -17.11 -1.84 11.98
C VAL A 278 -17.46 -2.48 13.32
N ASP A 279 -17.17 -1.80 14.43
CA ASP A 279 -17.48 -2.27 15.78
C ASP A 279 -18.99 -2.29 16.01
N ALA A 280 -19.56 -3.48 16.25
CA ALA A 280 -21.00 -3.65 16.40
C ALA A 280 -21.55 -2.92 17.65
N SER A 281 -20.73 -2.73 18.68
CA SER A 281 -21.13 -2.03 19.90
C SER A 281 -21.42 -0.54 19.64
N LEU A 282 -20.85 0.03 18.58
CA LEU A 282 -20.96 1.43 18.23
C LEU A 282 -22.13 1.75 17.29
N ILE A 283 -22.86 0.76 16.78
CA ILE A 283 -23.97 0.96 15.83
C ILE A 283 -25.06 1.89 16.38
N LYS A 284 -25.34 1.84 17.68
CA LYS A 284 -26.34 2.71 18.33
C LYS A 284 -26.00 4.20 18.22
N HIS A 285 -24.73 4.54 18.03
CA HIS A 285 -24.27 5.91 17.86
C HIS A 285 -24.49 6.45 16.44
N GLN A 286 -24.93 5.61 15.50
CA GLN A 286 -25.22 6.00 14.11
C GLN A 286 -24.03 6.66 13.40
N TYR A 287 -22.82 6.20 13.70
CA TYR A 287 -21.64 6.59 12.95
C TYR A 287 -21.71 6.11 11.50
N THR A 288 -20.82 6.68 10.68
CA THR A 288 -20.92 6.61 9.22
C THR A 288 -20.36 5.33 8.64
N GLY A 289 -19.48 4.59 9.33
CA GLY A 289 -18.89 3.35 8.81
C GLY A 289 -19.96 2.28 8.54
N PHE A 290 -20.79 1.96 9.55
CA PHE A 290 -21.88 1.00 9.41
C PHE A 290 -22.86 1.40 8.29
N LYS A 291 -23.24 2.69 8.27
CA LYS A 291 -24.18 3.21 7.28
C LYS A 291 -23.61 3.16 5.87
N ASN A 292 -22.37 3.56 5.67
CA ASN A 292 -21.79 3.72 4.34
C ASN A 292 -21.30 2.41 3.73
N PHE A 293 -20.87 1.44 4.55
CA PHE A 293 -20.25 0.21 4.04
C PHE A 293 -21.05 -1.05 4.37
N THR A 294 -21.49 -1.19 5.62
CA THR A 294 -22.18 -2.42 6.05
C THR A 294 -23.58 -2.52 5.46
N LYS A 295 -24.29 -1.40 5.34
CA LYS A 295 -25.62 -1.36 4.72
C LYS A 295 -25.63 -1.33 3.20
N HIS A 296 -24.50 -1.02 2.54
CA HIS A 296 -24.42 -0.89 1.08
C HIS A 296 -23.68 -2.06 0.43
N GLY A 297 -24.06 -3.30 0.80
CA GLY A 297 -23.38 -4.49 0.32
C GLY A 297 -23.71 -5.77 1.08
N ILE A 298 -23.05 -6.84 0.68
CA ILE A 298 -22.98 -8.08 1.45
C ILE A 298 -22.01 -7.86 2.60
N SER A 299 -22.46 -8.18 3.80
CA SER A 299 -21.65 -8.08 5.01
C SER A 299 -21.65 -9.36 5.82
N PHE A 300 -20.67 -9.46 6.71
CA PHE A 300 -20.48 -10.55 7.62
C PHE A 300 -20.51 -10.02 9.04
N LEU A 301 -21.28 -10.67 9.91
CA LEU A 301 -21.14 -10.49 11.35
C LEU A 301 -20.07 -11.47 11.84
N CYS A 302 -19.06 -10.96 12.51
CA CYS A 302 -17.95 -11.74 13.04
C CYS A 302 -17.80 -11.52 14.55
N GLU A 303 -17.24 -12.49 15.24
CA GLU A 303 -16.75 -12.37 16.62
C GLU A 303 -15.23 -12.45 16.61
N VAL A 304 -14.55 -11.40 17.03
CA VAL A 304 -13.08 -11.35 17.00
C VAL A 304 -12.52 -11.24 18.41
N PRO A 305 -11.38 -11.89 18.70
CA PRO A 305 -10.76 -11.81 20.02
C PRO A 305 -10.23 -10.39 20.29
N GLU A 306 -9.92 -9.65 19.23
CA GLU A 306 -9.21 -8.38 19.29
C GLU A 306 -9.62 -7.46 18.13
N MET A 307 -9.97 -6.22 18.47
CA MET A 307 -10.10 -5.08 17.55
C MET A 307 -9.19 -3.95 18.01
N ILE A 308 -8.58 -3.27 17.05
CA ILE A 308 -7.61 -2.22 17.30
C ILE A 308 -8.16 -0.87 16.84
N LEU A 309 -7.98 0.11 17.71
CA LEU A 309 -8.25 1.51 17.40
C LEU A 309 -7.17 2.03 16.45
N PRO A 310 -7.57 2.65 15.32
CA PRO A 310 -6.60 3.35 14.50
C PRO A 310 -5.94 4.49 15.27
N VAL A 311 -4.66 4.70 14.99
CA VAL A 311 -3.94 5.91 15.38
C VAL A 311 -4.55 7.11 14.65
N GLU A 312 -4.64 8.27 15.30
CA GLU A 312 -5.14 9.48 14.66
C GLU A 312 -4.37 9.81 13.38
N GLY A 313 -5.07 10.25 12.33
CA GLY A 313 -4.46 10.54 11.03
C GLY A 313 -3.35 11.61 11.07
N SER A 314 -3.33 12.47 12.09
CA SER A 314 -2.25 13.41 12.39
C SER A 314 -0.91 12.72 12.70
N HIS A 315 -0.94 11.50 13.22
CA HIS A 315 0.22 10.68 13.58
C HIS A 315 0.41 9.52 12.59
N LYS A 316 -0.06 9.69 11.34
CA LYS A 316 0.01 8.71 10.27
C LYS A 316 1.41 8.07 10.12
N ALA A 317 2.48 8.86 10.07
CA ALA A 317 3.81 8.29 9.87
C ALA A 317 4.30 7.46 11.06
N GLU A 318 3.99 7.88 12.29
CA GLU A 318 4.32 7.09 13.48
C GLU A 318 3.57 5.76 13.46
N ALA A 319 2.27 5.78 13.15
CA ALA A 319 1.47 4.58 13.03
C ALA A 319 2.12 3.60 12.05
N ILE A 320 2.53 4.11 10.90
CA ILE A 320 3.14 3.37 9.80
C ILE A 320 4.50 2.79 10.17
N GLN A 321 5.33 3.56 10.85
CA GLN A 321 6.64 3.11 11.33
C GLN A 321 6.49 1.95 12.32
N LYS A 322 5.45 2.01 13.16
CA LYS A 322 5.06 0.96 14.11
C LYS A 322 4.19 -0.12 13.48
N GLY A 323 3.86 0.01 12.19
CA GLY A 323 2.93 -0.81 11.43
C GLY A 323 1.48 -0.83 11.96
N LEU A 324 1.10 0.09 12.83
CA LEU A 324 -0.26 0.25 13.34
C LEU A 324 -1.21 0.81 12.27
N PRO A 325 -2.52 0.48 12.35
CA PRO A 325 -3.51 1.11 11.48
C PRO A 325 -3.70 2.58 11.88
N PHE A 326 -4.09 3.43 10.93
CA PHE A 326 -4.40 4.84 11.19
C PHE A 326 -5.73 5.25 10.56
N ASP A 327 -6.32 6.31 11.09
CA ASP A 327 -7.63 6.77 10.66
C ASP A 327 -7.53 7.48 9.31
N LYS A 328 -8.00 6.80 8.25
CA LYS A 328 -8.08 7.34 6.88
C LYS A 328 -9.43 7.93 6.54
N SER A 329 -10.47 7.48 7.23
CA SER A 329 -11.84 7.54 6.76
C SER A 329 -12.70 8.49 7.61
N GLY A 330 -12.23 8.81 8.82
CA GLY A 330 -12.96 9.60 9.81
C GLY A 330 -14.15 8.84 10.41
N HIS A 331 -14.22 7.52 10.23
CA HIS A 331 -15.30 6.69 10.77
C HIS A 331 -14.96 6.24 12.19
N LEU A 332 -15.61 6.86 13.18
CA LEU A 332 -15.38 6.57 14.60
C LEU A 332 -15.72 5.12 14.98
N ASP A 333 -16.59 4.48 14.21
CA ASP A 333 -16.98 3.07 14.33
C ASP A 333 -16.06 2.10 13.58
N GLU A 334 -15.10 2.58 12.79
CA GLU A 334 -14.10 1.73 12.14
C GLU A 334 -13.02 1.30 13.15
N LYS A 335 -12.68 0.02 13.08
CA LYS A 335 -11.60 -0.64 13.82
C LYS A 335 -10.88 -1.59 12.88
N TYR A 336 -9.78 -2.17 13.34
CA TYR A 336 -8.97 -3.07 12.54
C TYR A 336 -8.71 -4.39 13.26
N VAL A 337 -8.77 -5.47 12.48
CA VAL A 337 -8.37 -6.81 12.91
C VAL A 337 -7.06 -7.16 12.20
N TYR A 338 -6.11 -7.71 12.95
CA TYR A 338 -4.82 -8.09 12.40
C TYR A 338 -4.88 -9.43 11.69
N SER A 339 -4.24 -9.53 10.52
CA SER A 339 -3.96 -10.74 9.73
C SER A 339 -5.20 -11.52 9.24
N LYS A 340 -6.06 -12.02 10.12
CA LYS A 340 -7.21 -12.84 9.74
C LYS A 340 -8.38 -12.79 10.72
N ILE A 341 -9.58 -12.94 10.17
CA ILE A 341 -10.78 -13.38 10.87
C ILE A 341 -11.04 -14.83 10.41
N PRO A 342 -10.79 -15.84 11.27
CA PRO A 342 -11.01 -17.23 10.93
C PRO A 342 -12.47 -17.53 10.54
N VAL A 343 -12.69 -18.59 9.74
CA VAL A 343 -14.04 -18.97 9.28
C VAL A 343 -14.97 -19.23 10.46
N GLU A 344 -14.48 -19.89 11.50
CA GLU A 344 -15.20 -20.20 12.74
C GLU A 344 -15.65 -18.96 13.54
N ASN A 345 -15.06 -17.80 13.25
CA ASN A 345 -15.40 -16.53 13.87
C ASN A 345 -16.45 -15.76 13.06
N ILE A 346 -16.82 -16.23 11.87
CA ILE A 346 -17.89 -15.65 11.06
C ILE A 346 -19.21 -16.27 11.51
N LEU A 347 -20.14 -15.42 11.97
CA LEU A 347 -21.43 -15.87 12.51
C LEU A 347 -22.52 -15.94 11.45
N CYS A 348 -22.57 -14.96 10.55
CA CYS A 348 -23.53 -14.94 9.46
C CYS A 348 -23.10 -14.06 8.29
N THR A 349 -23.69 -14.34 7.12
CA THR A 349 -23.73 -13.43 5.97
C THR A 349 -25.05 -12.67 5.96
N ILE A 350 -25.02 -11.37 5.70
CA ILE A 350 -26.16 -10.46 5.73
C ILE A 350 -26.30 -9.78 4.37
N VAL A 351 -27.52 -9.79 3.84
CA VAL A 351 -27.96 -9.01 2.68
C VAL A 351 -29.02 -8.01 3.15
N PRO A 352 -28.77 -6.69 3.07
CA PRO A 352 -29.73 -5.67 3.48
C PRO A 352 -31.03 -5.70 2.66
N GLU A 353 -32.18 -5.39 3.29
CA GLU A 353 -33.51 -5.44 2.64
C GLU A 353 -33.57 -4.73 1.29
N GLU A 354 -32.98 -3.53 1.19
CA GLU A 354 -32.99 -2.73 -0.03
C GLU A 354 -32.33 -3.42 -1.23
N TYR A 355 -31.47 -4.42 -0.98
CA TYR A 355 -30.74 -5.13 -2.02
C TYR A 355 -31.29 -6.53 -2.32
N ILE A 356 -32.11 -7.12 -1.45
CA ILE A 356 -32.59 -8.52 -1.59
C ILE A 356 -33.12 -8.80 -3.00
N ASN A 357 -34.01 -7.95 -3.51
CA ASN A 357 -34.67 -8.13 -4.81
C ASN A 357 -34.07 -7.27 -5.93
N THR A 358 -32.96 -6.57 -5.65
CA THR A 358 -32.33 -5.64 -6.58
C THR A 358 -31.60 -6.40 -7.67
N ASP A 359 -31.80 -6.00 -8.93
CA ASP A 359 -31.15 -6.63 -10.09
C ASP A 359 -29.64 -6.33 -10.07
N ILE A 360 -28.81 -7.35 -10.25
CA ILE A 360 -27.36 -7.22 -10.21
C ILE A 360 -26.77 -6.25 -11.24
N ARG A 361 -27.52 -5.92 -12.31
CA ARG A 361 -27.11 -4.92 -13.30
C ARG A 361 -27.22 -3.48 -12.80
N SER A 362 -27.93 -3.25 -11.70
CA SER A 362 -28.07 -1.91 -11.09
C SER A 362 -27.03 -1.61 -10.01
N LEU A 363 -26.21 -2.61 -9.64
CA LEU A 363 -25.23 -2.50 -8.56
C LEU A 363 -23.96 -1.79 -9.02
N THR A 364 -23.22 -1.25 -8.05
CA THR A 364 -21.91 -0.64 -8.27
C THR A 364 -20.80 -1.62 -7.89
N TYR A 365 -19.89 -1.90 -8.81
CA TYR A 365 -18.77 -2.83 -8.64
C TYR A 365 -17.40 -2.13 -8.56
N LEU A 366 -17.28 -0.96 -9.19
CA LEU A 366 -16.12 -0.08 -9.13
C LEU A 366 -16.47 1.20 -8.36
N TYR A 367 -15.52 1.67 -7.56
CA TYR A 367 -15.60 2.92 -6.82
C TYR A 367 -14.43 3.81 -7.24
N ASN A 368 -14.58 5.13 -7.09
CA ASN A 368 -13.52 6.07 -7.42
C ASN A 368 -12.26 5.80 -6.58
N SER A 369 -11.10 5.96 -7.22
CA SER A 369 -9.79 5.88 -6.58
C SER A 369 -8.90 6.97 -7.17
N LEU A 370 -8.19 7.70 -6.32
CA LEU A 370 -7.16 8.63 -6.78
C LEU A 370 -5.89 7.91 -7.23
N ASP A 371 -5.74 6.64 -6.83
CA ASP A 371 -4.73 5.74 -7.37
C ASP A 371 -5.30 5.03 -8.60
N PHE A 372 -4.82 5.45 -9.78
CA PHE A 372 -5.26 4.88 -11.06
C PHE A 372 -4.79 3.44 -11.25
N ASP A 373 -3.61 3.07 -10.73
CA ASP A 373 -3.09 1.72 -10.88
C ASP A 373 -3.90 0.74 -10.05
N LEU A 374 -4.30 1.15 -8.84
CA LEU A 374 -5.23 0.40 -8.00
C LEU A 374 -6.60 0.25 -8.69
N PHE A 375 -7.10 1.32 -9.31
CA PHE A 375 -8.36 1.30 -10.06
C PHE A 375 -8.33 0.30 -11.22
N VAL A 376 -7.30 0.37 -12.06
CA VAL A 376 -7.11 -0.56 -13.20
C VAL A 376 -6.87 -1.98 -12.71
N SER A 377 -6.15 -2.18 -11.61
CA SER A 377 -5.93 -3.50 -11.02
C SER A 377 -7.24 -4.15 -10.57
N ARG A 378 -8.20 -3.37 -10.04
CA ARG A 378 -9.54 -3.85 -9.69
C ARG A 378 -10.35 -4.25 -10.92
N ILE A 379 -10.24 -3.52 -12.01
CA ILE A 379 -10.87 -3.88 -13.30
C ILE A 379 -10.28 -5.18 -13.83
N LYS A 380 -8.95 -5.31 -13.87
CA LYS A 380 -8.27 -6.52 -14.31
C LYS A 380 -8.69 -7.73 -13.49
N TYR A 381 -8.80 -7.59 -12.18
CA TYR A 381 -9.34 -8.65 -11.31
C TYR A 381 -10.69 -9.18 -11.79
N TYR A 382 -11.63 -8.31 -12.16
CA TYR A 382 -12.92 -8.75 -12.72
C TYR A 382 -12.76 -9.42 -14.08
N ILE A 383 -11.98 -8.82 -15.00
CA ILE A 383 -11.73 -9.38 -16.33
C ILE A 383 -11.14 -10.79 -16.24
N ASP A 384 -10.14 -10.98 -15.38
CA ASP A 384 -9.48 -12.27 -15.18
C ASP A 384 -10.49 -13.32 -14.67
N ARG A 385 -11.35 -12.96 -13.71
CA ARG A 385 -12.43 -13.83 -13.21
C ARG A 385 -13.44 -14.21 -14.29
N PHE A 386 -13.83 -13.28 -15.14
CA PHE A 386 -14.74 -13.59 -16.25
C PHE A 386 -14.07 -14.49 -17.30
N ASN A 387 -12.78 -14.27 -17.58
CA ASN A 387 -12.02 -15.08 -18.51
C ASN A 387 -11.83 -16.52 -18.03
N GLU A 388 -11.60 -16.73 -16.72
CA GLU A 388 -11.55 -18.07 -16.09
C GLU A 388 -12.83 -18.89 -16.38
N GLU A 389 -13.96 -18.21 -16.56
CA GLU A 389 -15.30 -18.79 -16.73
C GLU A 389 -15.82 -18.71 -18.18
N GLU A 390 -14.93 -18.36 -19.11
CA GLU A 390 -15.21 -18.15 -20.55
C GLU A 390 -16.32 -17.12 -20.80
N ILE A 391 -16.43 -16.10 -19.95
CA ILE A 391 -17.36 -14.98 -20.10
C ILE A 391 -16.65 -13.83 -20.79
N ALA A 392 -17.13 -13.47 -21.97
CA ALA A 392 -16.61 -12.33 -22.72
C ALA A 392 -16.93 -11.01 -21.99
N PHE A 393 -15.88 -10.33 -21.52
CA PHE A 393 -16.00 -8.99 -20.93
C PHE A 393 -16.39 -7.93 -21.97
N TYR A 394 -15.81 -8.02 -23.16
CA TYR A 394 -16.15 -7.18 -24.31
C TYR A 394 -17.11 -7.90 -25.27
N ASP A 395 -17.96 -7.15 -25.95
CA ASP A 395 -18.75 -7.64 -27.09
C ASP A 395 -18.57 -6.76 -28.33
N LYS A 396 -19.16 -7.19 -29.45
CA LYS A 396 -18.89 -6.62 -30.78
C LYS A 396 -19.58 -5.29 -31.05
N GLU A 397 -20.62 -4.94 -30.28
CA GLU A 397 -21.53 -3.85 -30.65
C GLU A 397 -21.63 -2.77 -29.57
N VAL A 398 -21.82 -3.15 -28.30
CA VAL A 398 -22.19 -2.18 -27.25
C VAL A 398 -21.04 -1.97 -26.26
N PHE A 399 -20.40 -3.06 -25.84
CA PHE A 399 -19.31 -3.06 -24.87
C PHE A 399 -17.99 -3.42 -25.56
N THR A 400 -17.57 -2.58 -26.51
CA THR A 400 -16.34 -2.82 -27.28
C THR A 400 -15.09 -2.41 -26.49
N LYS A 401 -13.95 -3.05 -26.80
CA LYS A 401 -12.67 -2.72 -26.17
C LYS A 401 -12.24 -1.27 -26.47
N ASP A 402 -12.48 -0.79 -27.69
CA ASP A 402 -12.05 0.56 -28.10
C ASP A 402 -12.78 1.65 -27.28
N ILE A 403 -14.08 1.49 -27.05
CA ILE A 403 -14.86 2.42 -26.20
C ILE A 403 -14.38 2.33 -24.75
N PHE A 404 -14.13 1.13 -24.25
CA PHE A 404 -13.63 0.93 -22.89
C PHE A 404 -12.28 1.61 -22.65
N ASP A 405 -11.34 1.44 -23.58
CA ASP A 405 -10.02 2.06 -23.51
C ASP A 405 -10.12 3.60 -23.56
N GLU A 406 -11.04 4.14 -24.37
CA GLU A 406 -11.31 5.58 -24.42
C GLU A 406 -11.86 6.11 -23.08
N LEU A 407 -12.80 5.38 -22.46
CA LEU A 407 -13.35 5.73 -21.15
C LEU A 407 -12.28 5.71 -20.06
N LEU A 408 -11.41 4.69 -20.07
CA LEU A 408 -10.29 4.59 -19.13
C LEU A 408 -9.29 5.74 -19.29
N ALA A 409 -8.95 6.11 -20.53
CA ALA A 409 -8.06 7.22 -20.81
C ALA A 409 -8.65 8.55 -20.30
N LYS A 410 -9.94 8.80 -20.54
CA LYS A 410 -10.64 9.98 -20.00
C LYS A 410 -10.66 9.97 -18.48
N TYR A 411 -10.88 8.82 -17.86
CA TYR A 411 -10.89 8.68 -16.40
C TYR A 411 -9.52 9.03 -15.79
N LYS A 412 -8.42 8.55 -16.39
CA LYS A 412 -7.05 8.92 -16.00
C LYS A 412 -6.84 10.43 -16.08
N MET A 413 -7.22 11.04 -17.20
CA MET A 413 -7.07 12.49 -17.39
C MET A 413 -7.83 13.31 -16.35
N GLU A 414 -9.03 12.89 -15.95
CA GLU A 414 -9.80 13.59 -14.91
C GLU A 414 -9.19 13.38 -13.51
N ILE A 415 -8.60 12.22 -13.21
CA ILE A 415 -7.83 12.04 -11.96
C ILE A 415 -6.64 12.99 -11.93
N ASP A 416 -5.87 13.06 -13.02
CA ASP A 416 -4.69 13.92 -13.09
C ASP A 416 -5.08 15.39 -12.89
N LYS A 417 -6.17 15.86 -13.52
CA LYS A 417 -6.76 17.19 -13.26
C LYS A 417 -7.18 17.39 -11.81
N PHE A 418 -7.80 16.38 -11.19
CA PHE A 418 -8.21 16.45 -9.79
C PHE A 418 -7.00 16.68 -8.87
N ILE A 419 -5.92 15.94 -9.12
CA ILE A 419 -4.66 16.03 -8.37
C ILE A 419 -3.99 17.39 -8.59
N GLU A 420 -3.97 17.90 -9.83
CA GLU A 420 -3.37 19.20 -10.17
C GLU A 420 -4.16 20.41 -9.66
N SER A 421 -5.48 20.26 -9.44
CA SER A 421 -6.36 21.38 -9.09
C SER A 421 -6.04 22.00 -7.73
N LYS A 422 -5.34 23.14 -7.73
CA LYS A 422 -5.11 23.97 -6.53
C LYS A 422 -6.39 24.74 -6.15
N LYS A 423 -7.26 24.11 -5.36
CA LYS A 423 -8.33 24.72 -4.52
C LYS A 423 -9.08 25.93 -5.14
N THR A 424 -10.02 25.67 -6.05
CA THR A 424 -11.24 26.48 -6.26
C THR A 424 -12.43 25.54 -6.17
N GLY A 425 -13.48 25.92 -5.44
CA GLY A 425 -14.59 25.01 -5.09
C GLY A 425 -15.43 24.52 -6.27
N ASP A 426 -15.48 25.29 -7.36
CA ASP A 426 -16.32 24.98 -8.53
C ASP A 426 -15.62 24.03 -9.51
N ASP A 427 -14.31 24.21 -9.76
CA ASP A 427 -13.54 23.32 -10.65
C ASP A 427 -13.47 21.90 -10.08
N ARG A 428 -13.30 21.77 -8.76
CA ARG A 428 -13.24 20.47 -8.09
C ARG A 428 -14.56 19.69 -8.19
N LYS A 429 -15.71 20.35 -7.99
CA LYS A 429 -17.02 19.71 -8.14
C LYS A 429 -17.27 19.24 -9.57
N LEU A 430 -16.82 20.02 -10.56
CA LEU A 430 -16.93 19.63 -11.96
C LEU A 430 -16.14 18.35 -12.24
N VAL A 431 -14.90 18.26 -11.76
CA VAL A 431 -14.07 17.06 -11.92
C VAL A 431 -14.67 15.85 -11.18
N GLU A 432 -15.17 16.03 -9.95
CA GLU A 432 -15.85 14.97 -9.20
C GLU A 432 -17.10 14.44 -9.94
N ASN A 433 -17.87 15.32 -10.57
CA ASN A 433 -19.02 14.95 -11.40
C ASN A 433 -18.58 14.18 -12.66
N ASN A 434 -17.54 14.65 -13.36
CA ASN A 434 -17.00 13.96 -14.54
C ASN A 434 -16.50 12.56 -14.20
N LEU A 435 -15.73 12.43 -13.11
CA LEU A 435 -15.27 11.13 -12.60
C LEU A 435 -16.43 10.20 -12.30
N THR A 436 -17.51 10.70 -11.69
CA THR A 436 -18.71 9.92 -11.40
C THR A 436 -19.41 9.44 -12.68
N ILE A 437 -19.53 10.29 -13.70
CA ILE A 437 -20.12 9.91 -15.00
C ILE A 437 -19.28 8.81 -15.67
N LEU A 438 -17.97 8.99 -15.76
CA LEU A 438 -17.06 8.02 -16.36
C LEU A 438 -17.05 6.69 -15.59
N LEU A 439 -17.04 6.75 -14.25
CA LEU A 439 -17.14 5.57 -13.39
C LEU A 439 -18.43 4.78 -13.63
N ASN A 440 -19.55 5.47 -13.83
CA ASN A 440 -20.83 4.83 -14.13
C ASN A 440 -20.80 4.12 -15.48
N GLU A 441 -20.21 4.72 -16.52
CA GLU A 441 -20.05 4.06 -17.82
C GLU A 441 -19.12 2.84 -17.74
N LEU A 442 -18.00 2.94 -17.02
CA LEU A 442 -17.09 1.81 -16.80
C LEU A 442 -17.76 0.69 -15.99
N ASN A 443 -18.57 1.02 -14.99
CA ASN A 443 -19.34 0.02 -14.22
C ASN A 443 -20.28 -0.80 -15.10
N LYS A 444 -20.86 -0.23 -16.17
CA LYS A 444 -21.76 -0.97 -17.07
C LYS A 444 -21.11 -2.18 -17.73
N TYR A 445 -19.81 -2.12 -18.02
CA TYR A 445 -19.06 -3.26 -18.55
C TYR A 445 -19.05 -4.42 -17.55
N ILE A 446 -18.74 -4.14 -16.29
CA ILE A 446 -18.71 -5.15 -15.23
C ILE A 446 -20.13 -5.63 -14.91
N GLN A 447 -21.13 -4.73 -14.85
CA GLN A 447 -22.54 -5.11 -14.66
C GLN A 447 -23.02 -6.09 -15.74
N ASN A 448 -22.69 -5.83 -17.00
CA ASN A 448 -23.03 -6.70 -18.12
C ASN A 448 -22.32 -8.06 -18.02
N ALA A 449 -21.01 -8.07 -17.73
CA ALA A 449 -20.25 -9.31 -17.57
C ALA A 449 -20.71 -10.13 -16.35
N MET A 450 -20.99 -9.50 -15.21
CA MET A 450 -21.59 -10.12 -14.03
C MET A 450 -22.95 -10.75 -14.37
N TYR A 451 -23.81 -10.03 -15.08
CA TYR A 451 -25.09 -10.58 -15.52
C TYR A 451 -24.93 -11.78 -16.45
N LYS A 452 -24.03 -11.71 -17.44
CA LYS A 452 -23.75 -12.85 -18.34
C LYS A 452 -23.25 -14.07 -17.55
N TYR A 453 -22.33 -13.86 -16.60
CA TYR A 453 -21.83 -14.92 -15.72
C TYR A 453 -22.96 -15.54 -14.89
N TYR A 454 -23.72 -14.73 -14.15
CA TYR A 454 -24.76 -15.24 -13.27
C TYR A 454 -25.95 -15.83 -14.03
N ALA A 455 -26.29 -15.32 -15.20
CA ALA A 455 -27.30 -15.92 -16.08
C ALA A 455 -26.90 -17.34 -16.50
N LYS A 456 -25.62 -17.56 -16.82
CA LYS A 456 -25.05 -18.87 -17.17
C LYS A 456 -25.09 -19.84 -16.00
N VAL A 457 -24.50 -19.48 -14.85
CA VAL A 457 -24.37 -20.41 -13.71
C VAL A 457 -25.69 -20.68 -12.98
N LEU A 458 -26.64 -19.74 -13.01
CA LEU A 458 -27.98 -19.92 -12.45
C LEU A 458 -28.96 -20.54 -13.45
N ASN A 459 -28.59 -20.65 -14.72
CA ASN A 459 -29.49 -21.00 -15.83
C ASN A 459 -30.79 -20.17 -15.79
N LYS A 460 -30.64 -18.85 -15.58
CA LYS A 460 -31.75 -17.90 -15.37
C LYS A 460 -31.65 -16.75 -16.37
N THR A 461 -32.80 -16.32 -16.89
CA THR A 461 -32.91 -15.15 -17.76
C THR A 461 -33.80 -14.09 -17.12
N GLY A 462 -33.64 -12.83 -17.50
CA GLY A 462 -34.47 -11.73 -17.02
C GLY A 462 -33.86 -11.02 -15.81
N ASN A 463 -34.59 -10.93 -14.70
CA ASN A 463 -34.08 -10.34 -13.46
C ASN A 463 -33.30 -11.39 -12.67
N ILE A 464 -32.05 -11.07 -12.34
CA ILE A 464 -31.21 -11.83 -11.42
C ILE A 464 -30.98 -10.93 -10.20
N SER A 465 -31.56 -11.31 -9.07
CA SER A 465 -31.49 -10.54 -7.84
C SER A 465 -30.19 -10.79 -7.08
N VAL A 466 -29.82 -9.89 -6.17
CA VAL A 466 -28.72 -10.11 -5.22
C VAL A 466 -28.93 -11.41 -4.43
N LEU A 467 -30.17 -11.68 -3.98
CA LEU A 467 -30.45 -12.90 -3.22
C LEU A 467 -30.24 -14.18 -4.05
N ASP A 468 -30.59 -14.18 -5.35
CA ASP A 468 -30.31 -15.32 -6.24
C ASP A 468 -28.81 -15.63 -6.27
N VAL A 469 -27.99 -14.58 -6.43
CA VAL A 469 -26.53 -14.69 -6.51
C VAL A 469 -25.93 -15.11 -5.19
N VAL A 470 -26.29 -14.45 -4.08
CA VAL A 470 -25.77 -14.79 -2.75
C VAL A 470 -26.13 -16.23 -2.41
N THR A 471 -27.37 -16.67 -2.62
CA THR A 471 -27.77 -18.06 -2.35
C THR A 471 -26.93 -19.05 -3.16
N HIS A 472 -26.66 -18.75 -4.42
CA HIS A 472 -25.79 -19.59 -5.26
C HIS A 472 -24.34 -19.62 -4.77
N GLU A 473 -23.74 -18.47 -4.47
CA GLU A 473 -22.37 -18.42 -3.94
C GLU A 473 -22.26 -19.10 -2.57
N MET A 474 -23.26 -18.93 -1.69
CA MET A 474 -23.35 -19.63 -0.41
C MET A 474 -23.35 -21.16 -0.60
N SER A 475 -24.04 -21.66 -1.62
CA SER A 475 -24.11 -23.11 -1.91
C SER A 475 -22.77 -23.74 -2.29
N LYS A 476 -21.80 -22.95 -2.77
CA LYS A 476 -20.45 -23.42 -3.12
C LYS A 476 -19.58 -23.70 -1.89
N SER A 477 -19.90 -23.06 -0.75
CA SER A 477 -19.07 -23.13 0.46
C SER A 477 -19.17 -24.46 1.21
N GLY A 478 -20.24 -25.22 1.01
CA GLY A 478 -20.53 -26.42 1.80
C GLY A 478 -20.82 -26.17 3.29
N ILE A 479 -21.00 -24.90 3.71
CA ILE A 479 -21.33 -24.55 5.10
C ILE A 479 -22.83 -24.73 5.34
N ASP A 480 -23.16 -25.39 6.45
CA ASP A 480 -24.54 -25.48 6.93
C ASP A 480 -24.99 -24.15 7.55
N TYR A 481 -26.10 -23.60 7.05
CA TYR A 481 -26.68 -22.37 7.55
C TYR A 481 -28.19 -22.47 7.75
N ASN A 482 -28.70 -21.73 8.73
CA ASN A 482 -30.12 -21.41 8.85
C ASN A 482 -30.38 -20.11 8.08
N TYR A 483 -31.35 -20.16 7.17
CA TYR A 483 -31.76 -19.00 6.40
C TYR A 483 -32.95 -18.31 7.07
N ILE A 484 -32.80 -17.02 7.35
CA ILE A 484 -33.86 -16.16 7.89
C ILE A 484 -34.05 -15.01 6.92
N CYS A 485 -35.24 -14.92 6.32
CA CYS A 485 -35.64 -13.80 5.48
C CYS A 485 -36.85 -13.12 6.11
N GLY A 486 -36.70 -11.87 6.55
CA GLY A 486 -37.79 -11.05 7.09
C GLY A 486 -37.95 -9.73 6.33
N ASN A 487 -38.89 -8.88 6.78
CA ASN A 487 -39.11 -7.52 6.27
C ASN A 487 -37.98 -6.54 6.64
N ALA A 488 -36.73 -7.00 6.82
CA ALA A 488 -35.64 -6.16 7.31
C ALA A 488 -34.28 -6.52 6.70
N GLU A 489 -33.92 -7.80 6.64
CA GLU A 489 -32.66 -8.31 6.06
C GLU A 489 -32.83 -9.79 5.68
N ALA A 490 -31.99 -10.29 4.76
CA ALA A 490 -31.79 -11.72 4.54
C ALA A 490 -30.48 -12.15 5.23
N ILE A 491 -30.59 -13.10 6.16
CA ILE A 491 -29.50 -13.53 7.03
C ILE A 491 -29.26 -15.03 6.87
N PHE A 492 -28.01 -15.38 6.59
CA PHE A 492 -27.52 -16.74 6.50
C PHE A 492 -26.71 -17.04 7.77
N MET A 493 -27.39 -17.54 8.80
CA MET A 493 -26.81 -17.83 10.12
C MET A 493 -26.05 -19.16 10.09
N PHE A 494 -24.75 -19.14 10.38
CA PHE A 494 -23.95 -20.36 10.39
C PHE A 494 -24.21 -21.18 11.65
N ASN A 495 -24.55 -22.46 11.46
CA ASN A 495 -24.58 -23.40 12.58
C ASN A 495 -23.14 -23.53 13.07
N SER A 496 -22.88 -23.24 14.35
CA SER A 496 -21.55 -23.19 14.98
C SER A 496 -20.54 -24.02 14.19
N ILE A 497 -19.78 -23.35 13.32
CA ILE A 497 -18.80 -23.99 12.43
C ILE A 497 -17.92 -24.79 13.36
N ASN A 498 -17.96 -26.13 13.25
CA ASN A 498 -17.47 -27.08 14.24
C ASN A 498 -16.28 -26.49 15.01
N LYS A 499 -16.51 -26.08 16.26
CA LYS A 499 -15.42 -25.79 17.19
C LYS A 499 -14.67 -27.11 17.31
N GLY A 500 -13.62 -27.27 16.49
CA GLY A 500 -12.84 -28.48 16.43
C GLY A 500 -12.44 -28.84 17.84
N SER A 501 -13.05 -29.91 18.35
CA SER A 501 -12.58 -30.60 19.53
C SER A 501 -11.13 -30.97 19.25
N ASN A 502 -10.21 -30.29 19.93
CA ASN A 502 -8.88 -30.82 20.22
C ASN A 502 -9.07 -32.12 21.00
N GLU A 503 -9.38 -33.20 20.30
CA GLU A 503 -9.18 -34.57 20.75
C GLU A 503 -8.11 -35.18 19.84
N SER A 504 -6.86 -34.96 20.24
CA SER A 504 -5.79 -35.91 19.97
C SER A 504 -4.88 -36.03 21.20
N GLU A 505 -5.49 -36.39 22.34
CA GLU A 505 -4.86 -37.41 23.16
C GLU A 505 -4.88 -38.71 22.36
N LYS A 506 -3.74 -39.06 21.76
CA LYS A 506 -3.23 -40.43 21.61
C LYS A 506 -1.85 -40.39 20.96
N THR A 507 -0.83 -40.49 21.83
CA THR A 507 0.26 -41.47 21.73
C THR A 507 0.60 -41.97 20.32
N PHE A 508 1.73 -41.54 19.77
CA PHE A 508 3.01 -42.29 19.83
C PHE A 508 4.19 -41.36 19.54
#